data_AF-A0A7W8Z9X1-F1
#
_entry.id   AF-A0A7W8Z9X1-F1
#
_cell.length_a   1.000
_cell.length_b   1.000
_cell.length_c   1.000
_cell.angle_alpha   90.00
_cell.angle_beta   90.00
_cell.angle_gamma   90.00
#
_symmetry.space_group_name_H-M   'P 1'
#
loop_
_entity.id
_entity.type
_entity.pdbx_description
1 polymer ?
#
loop_
_entity_poly.entity_id
_entity_poly.type
_entity_poly.pdbx_seq_one_letter_code
_entity_poly.pdbx_strand_id
1 'polypeptide(L)'
;MLAVLDASMPLWKDDKYAELAAILPKLLTDTDTLVGLDRSRRVVRSRLLHLTGWLLTQTRQFEAAEVALRRGLDDADDKLDAAAVISTWCWLLLRQGRLEQARRLATTWADDIEPRVSRATPRELSAWGWLLLRSSAAAVRDNRPEEGKTPCAWRGRRPSPCAVTSLPPTTSCGPSARSPWR
;
A
#
# COMPACT_ATOMS: atom_id res chain seq x y z
N MET A 1 -22.30 1.10 16.68
CA MET A 1 -21.33 0.21 15.99
C MET A 1 -20.45 0.95 14.99
N LEU A 2 -21.00 1.80 14.10
CA LEU A 2 -20.17 2.75 13.31
C LEU A 2 -19.33 3.67 14.21
N ALA A 3 -19.90 4.16 15.32
CA ALA A 3 -19.16 4.90 16.35
C ALA A 3 -17.99 4.12 17.00
N VAL A 4 -18.01 2.78 16.97
CA VAL A 4 -16.91 1.94 17.49
C VAL A 4 -15.79 1.80 16.45
N LEU A 5 -16.16 1.73 15.16
CA LEU A 5 -15.20 1.82 14.06
C LEU A 5 -14.51 3.19 14.04
N ASP A 6 -15.26 4.28 14.19
CA ASP A 6 -14.69 5.63 14.27
C ASP A 6 -13.81 5.81 15.52
N ALA A 7 -14.22 5.25 16.66
CA ALA A 7 -13.43 5.25 17.90
C ALA A 7 -12.20 4.31 17.86
N SER A 8 -12.10 3.40 16.89
CA SER A 8 -10.91 2.56 16.69
C SER A 8 -9.82 3.27 15.88
N MET A 9 -10.17 4.34 15.17
CA MET A 9 -9.26 5.11 14.31
C MET A 9 -8.15 5.89 15.08
N PRO A 10 -8.38 6.37 16.32
CA PRO A 10 -7.31 6.85 17.21
C PRO A 10 -6.40 5.74 17.73
N LEU A 11 -6.94 4.56 18.08
CA LEU A 11 -6.14 3.39 18.50
C LEU A 11 -5.19 2.93 17.37
N TRP A 12 -5.60 3.19 16.13
CA TRP A 12 -4.82 2.97 14.91
C TRP A 12 -3.64 3.94 14.78
N LYS A 13 -3.76 5.17 15.28
CA LYS A 13 -2.68 6.17 15.27
C LYS A 13 -1.64 5.96 16.37
N ASP A 14 -2.03 5.33 17.48
CA ASP A 14 -1.18 5.16 18.67
C ASP A 14 -0.52 3.76 18.77
N ASP A 15 -0.54 2.95 17.70
CA ASP A 15 0.04 1.59 17.67
C ASP A 15 -0.46 0.65 18.79
N LYS A 16 -1.69 0.86 19.28
CA LYS A 16 -2.31 0.08 20.37
C LYS A 16 -2.86 -1.28 19.90
N TYR A 17 -2.00 -2.08 19.27
CA TYR A 17 -2.35 -3.36 18.68
C TYR A 17 -2.94 -4.36 19.68
N ALA A 18 -2.47 -4.35 20.93
CA ALA A 18 -2.98 -5.22 21.98
C ALA A 18 -4.43 -4.91 22.36
N GLU A 19 -4.79 -3.62 22.43
CA GLU A 19 -6.16 -3.20 22.71
C GLU A 19 -7.10 -3.57 21.56
N LEU A 20 -6.65 -3.37 20.32
CA LEU A 20 -7.40 -3.80 19.12
C LEU A 20 -7.59 -5.32 19.08
N ALA A 21 -6.54 -6.09 19.37
CA ALA A 21 -6.60 -7.56 19.41
C ALA A 21 -7.57 -8.08 20.48
N ALA A 22 -7.73 -7.35 21.60
CA ALA A 22 -8.66 -7.73 22.65
C ALA A 22 -10.15 -7.51 22.29
N ILE A 23 -10.45 -6.46 21.52
CA ILE A 23 -11.84 -6.09 21.19
C ILE A 23 -12.36 -6.72 19.89
N LEU A 24 -11.49 -6.93 18.89
CA LEU A 24 -11.89 -7.36 17.56
C LEU A 24 -12.62 -8.72 17.51
N PRO A 25 -12.22 -9.76 18.27
CA PRO A 25 -12.90 -11.05 18.22
C PRO A 25 -14.39 -10.95 18.60
N LYS A 26 -14.70 -10.20 19.67
CA LYS A 26 -16.09 -10.01 20.11
C LYS A 26 -16.91 -9.24 19.06
N LEU A 27 -16.34 -8.16 18.52
CA LEU A 27 -17.01 -7.38 17.47
C LEU A 27 -17.29 -8.23 16.22
N LEU A 28 -16.34 -9.08 15.82
CA LEU A 28 -16.55 -10.00 14.69
C LEU A 28 -17.67 -11.00 14.98
N THR A 29 -17.70 -11.63 16.16
CA THR A 29 -18.78 -12.53 16.57
C THR A 29 -20.14 -11.84 16.54
N ASP A 30 -20.25 -10.63 17.11
CA ASP A 30 -21.49 -9.86 17.11
C ASP A 30 -21.94 -9.55 15.68
N THR A 31 -21.01 -9.18 14.79
CA THR A 31 -21.34 -8.90 13.39
C THR A 31 -21.73 -10.15 12.61
N ASP A 32 -21.15 -11.31 12.91
CA ASP A 32 -21.55 -12.57 12.29
C ASP A 32 -23.00 -12.93 12.68
N THR A 33 -23.38 -12.73 13.94
CA THR A 33 -24.78 -12.88 14.38
C THR A 33 -25.70 -11.91 13.65
N LEU A 34 -25.33 -10.63 13.55
CA LEU A 34 -26.15 -9.62 12.89
C LEU A 34 -26.30 -9.86 11.39
N VAL A 35 -25.26 -10.32 10.69
CA VAL A 35 -25.35 -10.66 9.26
C VAL A 35 -26.24 -11.89 9.03
N GLY A 36 -26.28 -12.83 9.98
CA GLY A 36 -27.21 -13.96 9.95
C GLY A 36 -28.67 -13.52 10.02
N LEU A 37 -28.96 -12.42 10.71
CA LEU A 37 -30.30 -11.83 10.84
C LEU A 37 -30.64 -10.91 9.65
N ASP A 38 -29.67 -10.13 9.19
CA ASP A 38 -29.86 -9.09 8.18
C ASP A 38 -28.62 -8.96 7.29
N ARG A 39 -28.77 -9.37 6.02
CA ARG A 39 -27.68 -9.33 5.04
C ARG A 39 -27.18 -7.92 4.76
N SER A 40 -27.97 -6.88 4.99
CA SER A 40 -27.51 -5.49 4.80
C SER A 40 -26.37 -5.12 5.76
N ARG A 41 -26.16 -5.90 6.84
CA ARG A 41 -25.07 -5.71 7.80
C ARG A 41 -23.70 -6.17 7.31
N ARG A 42 -23.62 -6.80 6.13
CA ARG A 42 -22.35 -7.26 5.53
C ARG A 42 -21.34 -6.12 5.38
N VAL A 43 -21.78 -4.91 5.04
CA VAL A 43 -20.90 -3.73 4.95
C VAL A 43 -20.13 -3.46 6.26
N VAL A 44 -20.77 -3.65 7.41
CA VAL A 44 -20.11 -3.44 8.72
C VAL A 44 -19.10 -4.55 9.00
N ARG A 45 -19.46 -5.79 8.66
CA ARG A 45 -18.55 -6.94 8.80
C ARG A 45 -17.35 -6.83 7.84
N SER A 46 -17.56 -6.38 6.61
CA SER A 46 -16.50 -6.11 5.62
C SER A 46 -15.45 -5.15 6.18
N ARG A 47 -15.89 -4.02 6.74
CA ARG A 47 -14.99 -3.02 7.34
C ARG A 47 -14.22 -3.55 8.54
N LEU A 48 -14.86 -4.35 9.40
CA LEU A 48 -14.17 -4.99 10.53
C LEU A 48 -13.17 -6.05 10.06
N LEU A 49 -13.54 -6.88 9.09
CA LEU A 49 -12.64 -7.88 8.51
C LEU A 49 -11.46 -7.24 7.78
N HIS A 50 -11.66 -6.10 7.11
CA HIS A 50 -10.59 -5.30 6.54
C HIS A 50 -9.59 -4.82 7.61
N LEU A 51 -10.09 -4.26 8.70
CA LEU A 51 -9.28 -3.83 9.84
C LEU A 51 -8.54 -5.01 10.49
N THR A 52 -9.20 -6.15 10.66
CA THR A 52 -8.60 -7.38 11.15
C THR A 52 -7.49 -7.87 10.22
N GLY A 53 -7.72 -7.89 8.91
CA GLY A 53 -6.72 -8.26 7.91
C GLY A 53 -5.50 -7.34 7.94
N TRP A 54 -5.71 -6.05 8.14
CA TRP A 54 -4.62 -5.08 8.34
C TRP A 54 -3.80 -5.39 9.60
N LEU A 55 -4.47 -5.58 10.76
CA LEU A 55 -3.80 -5.88 12.03
C LEU A 55 -3.00 -7.19 11.97
N LEU A 56 -3.58 -8.23 11.39
CA LEU A 56 -2.93 -9.53 11.21
C LEU A 56 -1.74 -9.44 10.26
N THR A 57 -1.83 -8.63 9.20
CA THR A 57 -0.68 -8.34 8.31
C THR A 57 0.44 -7.63 9.07
N GLN A 58 0.10 -6.64 9.90
CA GLN A 58 1.07 -5.89 10.70
C GLN A 58 1.85 -6.81 11.66
N THR A 59 1.12 -7.68 12.34
CA THR A 59 1.63 -8.67 13.32
C THR A 59 2.14 -9.97 12.69
N ARG A 60 2.25 -10.03 11.36
CA ARG A 60 2.77 -11.17 10.56
C ARG A 60 1.96 -12.47 10.66
N GLN A 61 0.69 -12.41 11.00
CA GLN A 61 -0.25 -13.53 10.97
C GLN A 61 -0.86 -13.68 9.58
N PHE A 62 -0.04 -14.04 8.59
CA PHE A 62 -0.37 -13.86 7.18
C PHE A 62 -1.54 -14.72 6.67
N GLU A 63 -1.61 -16.00 7.04
CA GLU A 63 -2.72 -16.88 6.62
C GLU A 63 -4.07 -16.38 7.15
N ALA A 64 -4.10 -16.00 8.42
CA ALA A 64 -5.30 -15.45 9.05
C ALA A 64 -5.67 -14.08 8.43
N ALA A 65 -4.68 -13.27 8.08
CA ALA A 65 -4.91 -12.01 7.37
C ALA A 65 -5.56 -12.25 5.99
N GLU A 66 -5.07 -13.22 5.23
CA GLU A 66 -5.63 -13.56 3.91
C GLU A 66 -7.09 -14.02 4.03
N VAL A 67 -7.40 -14.88 5.00
CA VAL A 67 -8.77 -15.31 5.28
C VAL A 67 -9.68 -14.13 5.62
N ALA A 68 -9.23 -13.21 6.48
CA ALA A 68 -10.00 -12.04 6.86
C ALA A 68 -10.24 -11.11 5.66
N LEU A 69 -9.21 -10.82 4.87
CA LEU A 69 -9.32 -9.93 3.70
C LEU A 69 -10.20 -10.53 2.61
N ARG A 70 -10.14 -11.84 2.37
CA ARG A 70 -11.03 -12.51 1.41
C ARG A 70 -12.49 -12.41 1.83
N ARG A 71 -12.81 -12.74 3.09
CA ARG A 71 -14.18 -12.58 3.62
C ARG A 71 -14.63 -11.12 3.59
N GLY A 72 -13.73 -10.19 3.88
CA GLY A 72 -14.01 -8.76 3.84
C GLY A 72 -14.34 -8.26 2.44
N LEU A 73 -13.64 -8.77 1.42
CA LEU A 73 -13.90 -8.49 0.02
C LEU A 73 -15.25 -9.06 -0.44
N ASP A 74 -15.59 -10.28 -0.02
CA ASP A 74 -16.89 -10.92 -0.35
C ASP A 74 -18.09 -10.15 0.22
N ASP A 75 -17.88 -9.41 1.32
CA ASP A 75 -18.91 -8.61 2.00
C ASP A 75 -18.87 -7.11 1.64
N ALA A 76 -17.96 -6.70 0.75
CA ALA A 76 -17.82 -5.29 0.37
C ALA A 76 -19.08 -4.76 -0.33
N ASP A 77 -19.51 -3.55 0.05
CA ASP A 77 -20.76 -2.94 -0.41
C ASP A 77 -20.62 -2.26 -1.78
N ASP A 78 -19.49 -1.59 -2.00
CA ASP A 78 -19.18 -0.88 -3.24
C ASP A 78 -17.74 -1.14 -3.70
N LYS A 79 -17.43 -0.74 -4.94
CA LYS A 79 -16.09 -0.91 -5.53
C LYS A 79 -14.98 -0.19 -4.74
N LEU A 80 -15.29 0.90 -4.05
CA LEU A 80 -14.30 1.68 -3.29
C LEU A 80 -13.97 1.00 -1.96
N ASP A 81 -14.95 0.41 -1.30
CA ASP A 81 -14.76 -0.43 -0.11
C ASP A 81 -13.96 -1.70 -0.48
N ALA A 82 -14.27 -2.30 -1.63
CA ALA A 82 -13.47 -3.42 -2.17
C ALA A 82 -12.02 -2.99 -2.49
N ALA A 83 -11.81 -1.83 -3.11
CA ALA A 83 -10.47 -1.30 -3.40
C ALA A 83 -9.64 -1.07 -2.12
N ALA A 84 -10.28 -0.65 -1.02
CA ALA A 84 -9.60 -0.50 0.26
C ALA A 84 -9.12 -1.87 0.81
N VAL A 85 -9.95 -2.91 0.72
CA VAL A 85 -9.58 -4.29 1.09
C VAL A 85 -8.42 -4.79 0.23
N ILE A 86 -8.50 -4.59 -1.09
CA ILE A 86 -7.47 -4.99 -2.05
C ILE A 86 -6.15 -4.27 -1.80
N SER A 87 -6.16 -2.97 -1.50
CA SER A 87 -4.94 -2.24 -1.15
C SER A 87 -4.24 -2.85 0.07
N THR A 88 -4.98 -3.31 1.07
CA THR A 88 -4.42 -4.04 2.21
C THR A 88 -3.96 -5.44 1.83
N TRP A 89 -4.64 -6.13 0.90
CA TRP A 89 -4.17 -7.42 0.38
C TRP A 89 -2.87 -7.29 -0.39
N CYS A 90 -2.73 -6.26 -1.24
CA CYS A 90 -1.45 -5.96 -1.89
C CYS A 90 -0.34 -5.73 -0.85
N TRP A 91 -0.63 -5.06 0.28
CA TRP A 91 0.33 -4.93 1.37
C TRP A 91 0.71 -6.26 2.01
N LEU A 92 -0.26 -7.15 2.25
CA LEU A 92 -0.01 -8.51 2.72
C LEU A 92 0.93 -9.26 1.78
N LEU A 93 0.66 -9.24 0.47
CA LEU A 93 1.52 -9.88 -0.53
C LEU A 93 2.94 -9.30 -0.55
N LEU A 94 3.07 -7.97 -0.42
CA LEU A 94 4.37 -7.30 -0.28
C LEU A 94 5.13 -7.72 0.99
N ARG A 95 4.42 -8.01 2.08
CA ARG A 95 5.02 -8.50 3.35
C ARG A 95 5.41 -9.98 3.28
N GLN A 96 4.75 -10.76 2.43
CA GLN A 96 5.10 -12.15 2.11
C GLN A 96 6.22 -12.26 1.05
N GLY A 97 6.63 -11.15 0.42
CA GLY A 97 7.61 -11.18 -0.68
C GLY A 97 7.02 -11.62 -2.03
N ARG A 98 5.70 -11.74 -2.16
CA ARG A 98 5.01 -12.08 -3.41
C ARG A 98 4.84 -10.82 -4.29
N LEU A 99 5.96 -10.21 -4.68
CA LEU A 99 6.01 -8.88 -5.31
C LEU A 99 5.23 -8.82 -6.62
N GLU A 100 5.48 -9.76 -7.51
CA GLU A 100 4.82 -9.79 -8.81
C GLU A 100 3.30 -10.00 -8.70
N GLN A 101 2.84 -10.80 -7.73
CA GLN A 101 1.41 -10.96 -7.47
C GLN A 101 0.78 -9.66 -6.92
N ALA A 102 1.48 -8.99 -6.00
CA ALA A 102 1.05 -7.69 -5.47
C ALA A 102 0.93 -6.64 -6.59
N ARG A 103 1.92 -6.60 -7.49
CA ARG A 103 1.96 -5.68 -8.64
C ARG A 103 0.79 -5.91 -9.58
N ARG A 104 0.59 -7.16 -10.02
CA ARG A 104 -0.54 -7.51 -10.90
C ARG A 104 -1.87 -7.16 -10.28
N LEU A 105 -2.11 -7.56 -9.03
CA LEU A 105 -3.37 -7.28 -8.34
C LEU A 105 -3.63 -5.77 -8.23
N ALA A 106 -2.62 -4.99 -7.83
CA ALA A 106 -2.72 -3.55 -7.68
C ALA A 106 -3.01 -2.85 -9.01
N THR A 107 -2.30 -3.21 -10.09
CA THR A 107 -2.50 -2.62 -11.42
C THR A 107 -3.86 -2.98 -11.99
N THR A 108 -4.27 -4.25 -11.94
CA THR A 108 -5.60 -4.66 -12.44
C THR A 108 -6.73 -3.92 -11.75
N TRP A 109 -6.67 -3.73 -10.44
CA TRP A 109 -7.68 -2.96 -9.72
C TRP A 109 -7.57 -1.45 -9.96
N ALA A 110 -6.36 -0.91 -10.10
CA ALA A 110 -6.17 0.51 -10.42
C ALA A 110 -6.77 0.86 -11.78
N ASP A 111 -6.62 -0.04 -12.76
CA ASP A 111 -7.20 0.12 -14.10
C ASP A 111 -8.74 0.01 -14.06
N ASP A 112 -9.32 -0.91 -13.26
CA ASP A 112 -10.78 -1.08 -13.15
C ASP A 112 -11.48 0.10 -12.45
N ILE A 113 -10.82 0.73 -11.47
CA ILE A 113 -11.42 1.84 -10.69
C ILE A 113 -10.95 3.22 -11.16
N GLU A 114 -10.18 3.30 -12.24
CA GLU A 114 -9.56 4.55 -12.71
C GLU A 114 -10.61 5.66 -12.80
N PRO A 115 -10.53 6.69 -11.94
CA PRO A 115 -11.53 7.74 -11.94
C PRO A 115 -11.19 8.77 -13.02
N ARG A 116 -12.21 9.44 -13.54
CA ARG A 116 -11.98 10.60 -14.40
C ARG A 116 -11.43 11.74 -13.53
N VAL A 117 -10.10 11.91 -13.52
CA VAL A 117 -9.35 12.80 -12.62
C VAL A 117 -9.94 14.21 -12.52
N SER A 118 -10.47 14.77 -13.62
CA SER A 118 -11.08 16.11 -13.65
C SER A 118 -12.41 16.25 -12.89
N ARG A 119 -13.07 15.14 -12.52
CA ARG A 119 -14.35 15.11 -11.80
C ARG A 119 -14.35 14.18 -10.59
N ALA A 120 -13.23 13.53 -10.32
CA ALA A 120 -13.12 12.53 -9.29
C ALA A 120 -13.32 13.14 -7.90
N THR A 121 -14.06 12.44 -7.06
CA THR A 121 -14.19 12.77 -5.65
C THR A 121 -12.87 12.46 -4.91
N PRO A 122 -12.62 13.10 -3.75
CA PRO A 122 -11.45 12.76 -2.94
C PRO A 122 -11.37 11.29 -2.53
N ARG A 123 -12.52 10.62 -2.31
CA ARG A 123 -12.57 9.19 -1.95
C ARG A 123 -12.11 8.31 -3.11
N GLU A 124 -12.58 8.59 -4.33
CA GLU A 124 -12.17 7.87 -5.54
C GLU A 124 -10.67 8.05 -5.82
N LEU A 125 -10.18 9.30 -5.76
CA LEU A 125 -8.75 9.59 -5.94
C LEU A 125 -7.88 8.92 -4.88
N SER A 126 -8.34 8.88 -3.62
CA SER A 126 -7.60 8.23 -2.54
C SER A 126 -7.52 6.71 -2.74
N ALA A 127 -8.63 6.06 -3.07
CA ALA A 127 -8.66 4.63 -3.32
C ALA A 127 -7.74 4.24 -4.49
N TRP A 128 -7.85 4.97 -5.61
CA TRP A 128 -7.01 4.77 -6.78
C TRP A 128 -5.52 5.04 -6.50
N GLY A 129 -5.21 6.17 -5.85
CA GLY A 129 -3.84 6.54 -5.48
C GLY A 129 -3.18 5.51 -4.57
N TRP A 130 -3.90 4.93 -3.62
CA TRP A 130 -3.37 3.84 -2.79
C TRP A 130 -2.98 2.61 -3.62
N LEU A 131 -3.78 2.21 -4.60
CA LEU A 131 -3.45 1.07 -5.48
C LEU A 131 -2.21 1.36 -6.33
N LEU A 132 -2.09 2.57 -6.87
CA LEU A 132 -0.88 3.00 -7.58
C LEU A 132 0.36 2.92 -6.68
N LEU A 133 0.27 3.41 -5.44
CA LEU A 133 1.35 3.31 -4.47
C LEU A 133 1.74 1.85 -4.17
N ARG A 134 0.77 0.93 -4.10
CA ARG A 134 1.05 -0.51 -3.94
C ARG A 134 1.78 -1.08 -5.15
N SER A 135 1.34 -0.74 -6.36
CA SER A 135 1.99 -1.19 -7.60
C SER A 135 3.43 -0.67 -7.71
N SER A 136 3.65 0.62 -7.43
CA SER A 136 5.00 1.21 -7.40
C SER A 136 5.88 0.57 -6.34
N ALA A 137 5.36 0.34 -5.14
CA ALA A 137 6.12 -0.32 -4.07
C ALA A 137 6.52 -1.76 -4.43
N ALA A 138 5.68 -2.49 -5.16
CA ALA A 138 6.01 -3.80 -5.69
C ALA A 138 7.14 -3.72 -6.73
N ALA A 139 7.00 -2.84 -7.72
CA ALA A 139 7.97 -2.65 -8.78
C ALA A 139 9.37 -2.25 -8.27
N VAL A 140 9.44 -1.32 -7.30
CA VAL A 140 10.72 -0.89 -6.70
C VAL A 140 11.42 -2.02 -5.96
N ARG A 141 10.67 -2.90 -5.28
CA ARG A 141 11.24 -4.04 -4.54
C ARG A 141 11.68 -5.17 -5.47
N ASP A 142 10.95 -5.36 -6.57
CA ASP A 142 11.22 -6.40 -7.56
C ASP A 142 12.48 -6.06 -8.37
N ASN A 143 12.71 -4.77 -8.63
CA ASN A 143 13.89 -4.26 -9.31
C ASN A 143 15.15 -4.17 -8.42
N ARG A 144 15.18 -4.83 -7.24
CA ARG A 144 16.42 -4.95 -6.48
C ARG A 144 17.30 -5.98 -7.21
N PRO A 145 18.46 -5.57 -7.78
CA PRO A 145 19.40 -6.56 -8.30
C PRO A 145 19.73 -7.48 -7.15
N GLU A 146 19.52 -8.77 -7.36
CA GLU A 146 19.79 -9.83 -6.39
C GLU A 146 21.06 -9.49 -5.62
N GLU A 147 20.97 -9.51 -4.28
CA GLU A 147 22.14 -9.42 -3.41
C GLU A 147 23.27 -10.25 -4.02
N GLY A 148 24.36 -9.56 -4.36
CA GLY A 148 25.44 -10.11 -5.13
C GLY A 148 25.92 -11.44 -4.54
N LYS A 149 25.47 -12.55 -5.16
CA LYS A 149 26.40 -13.60 -5.48
C LYS A 149 27.45 -12.89 -6.31
N THR A 150 28.58 -12.60 -5.67
CA THR A 150 29.82 -12.39 -6.38
C THR A 150 30.35 -13.78 -6.71
N PRO A 151 30.16 -14.31 -7.94
CA PRO A 151 31.25 -14.98 -8.60
C PRO A 151 32.11 -13.86 -9.17
N CYS A 152 33.36 -13.85 -8.74
CA CYS A 152 34.41 -13.06 -9.33
C CYS A 152 34.37 -13.17 -10.87
N ALA A 153 34.75 -12.06 -11.52
CA ALA A 153 35.02 -11.90 -12.95
C ALA A 153 33.81 -11.59 -13.85
N TRP A 154 33.53 -10.29 -13.98
CA TRP A 154 33.33 -9.71 -15.32
C TRP A 154 34.20 -8.46 -15.47
N ARG A 155 35.18 -8.56 -16.37
CA ARG A 155 36.07 -7.50 -16.82
C ARG A 155 35.47 -6.95 -18.12
N GLY A 156 35.27 -5.64 -18.19
CA GLY A 156 35.20 -4.88 -19.43
C GLY A 156 33.85 -4.84 -20.16
N ARG A 157 33.07 -3.78 -19.90
CA ARG A 157 32.77 -2.67 -20.84
C ARG A 157 31.60 -1.85 -20.25
N ARG A 158 31.91 -0.76 -19.55
CA ARG A 158 30.91 0.26 -19.18
C ARG A 158 30.65 1.12 -20.43
N PRO A 159 29.39 1.43 -20.79
CA PRO A 159 29.13 2.51 -21.72
C PRO A 159 29.34 3.86 -21.02
N SER A 160 29.96 4.80 -21.74
CA SER A 160 30.37 6.11 -21.27
C SER A 160 29.22 6.93 -20.69
N PRO A 161 29.43 7.71 -19.60
CA PRO A 161 28.45 8.68 -19.16
C PRO A 161 28.40 9.84 -20.15
N CYS A 162 27.19 10.29 -20.47
CA CYS A 162 26.92 11.50 -21.25
C CYS A 162 27.88 12.63 -20.84
N ALA A 163 28.73 13.03 -21.78
CA ALA A 163 29.60 14.18 -21.65
C ALA A 163 28.74 15.44 -21.64
N VAL A 164 28.49 15.95 -20.43
CA VAL A 164 28.19 17.36 -20.21
C VAL A 164 29.47 18.15 -20.52
N THR A 165 29.33 19.05 -21.50
CA THR A 165 30.16 20.25 -21.76
C THR A 165 31.39 20.11 -22.65
N SER A 166 31.32 20.79 -23.80
CA SER A 166 32.44 21.60 -24.30
C SER A 166 31.90 22.91 -24.89
N LEU A 167 32.15 24.03 -24.18
CA LEU A 167 32.24 25.37 -24.75
C LEU A 167 33.72 25.78 -24.69
N PRO A 168 34.26 26.51 -25.69
CA PRO A 168 35.69 26.77 -25.80
C PRO A 168 36.19 27.87 -24.85
N PRO A 169 37.50 27.92 -24.56
CA PRO A 169 38.07 28.79 -23.54
C PRO A 169 38.27 30.22 -24.06
N THR A 170 37.79 31.21 -23.31
CA THR A 170 38.31 32.58 -23.37
C THR A 170 38.96 32.92 -22.03
N THR A 171 40.25 33.21 -22.10
CA THR A 171 41.11 33.74 -21.05
C THR A 171 40.65 35.14 -20.60
N SER A 172 40.52 35.36 -19.29
CA SER A 172 41.27 36.38 -18.52
C SER A 172 40.67 36.69 -17.13
N CYS A 173 41.57 36.66 -16.14
CA CYS A 173 41.70 37.42 -14.88
C CYS A 173 40.52 38.12 -14.18
N GLY A 174 40.40 37.90 -12.86
CA GLY A 174 39.98 38.93 -11.89
C GLY A 174 39.23 38.43 -10.64
N PRO A 175 39.48 38.93 -9.40
CA PRO A 175 39.25 38.17 -8.18
C PRO A 175 38.02 38.56 -7.32
N SER A 176 37.70 37.65 -6.39
CA SER A 176 36.98 37.84 -5.12
C SER A 176 35.43 37.86 -5.12
N ALA A 177 34.84 37.01 -4.27
CA ALA A 177 34.02 37.38 -3.09
C ALA A 177 32.88 36.38 -2.79
N ARG A 178 32.97 35.76 -1.61
CA ARG A 178 31.96 35.37 -0.60
C ARG A 178 30.56 34.84 -1.02
N SER A 179 30.18 33.74 -0.37
CA SER A 179 28.79 33.25 -0.21
C SER A 179 27.89 34.28 0.51
N PRO A 180 26.55 34.23 0.29
CA PRO A 180 25.68 33.69 1.35
C PRO A 180 24.25 33.25 0.92
N TRP A 181 23.81 32.05 1.27
CA TRP A 181 22.38 31.67 1.37
C TRP A 181 22.34 30.55 2.43
N ARG A 182 21.94 30.71 3.71
CA ARG A 182 20.67 31.20 4.31
C ARG A 182 19.42 30.63 3.67
#